data_AF-A0A7W0S9Z5-F1
#
_entry.id   AF-A0A7W0S9Z5-F1
#
_cell.length_a   1.000
_cell.length_b   1.000
_cell.length_c   1.000
_cell.angle_alpha   90.00
_cell.angle_beta   90.00
_cell.angle_gamma   90.00
#
_symmetry.space_group_name_H-M   'P 1'
#
loop_
_entity.id
_entity.type
_entity.pdbx_description
1 polymer ?
#
loop_
_entity_poly.entity_id
_entity_poly.type
_entity_poly.pdbx_seq_one_letter_code
_entity_poly.pdbx_strand_id
1 'polypeptide(L)'
;VAVIFAGPGANLLLAIALFAGLFLAASGGFRLGFVLGATKGGEATSIVQEVAAETPAASAGLQTGDRIVEIDGSAVSGGEIRAAIGASEGRPLQLTVLREGETVELTPVRPEDTGDYGVVESIGESLRVTALVTKEIGATVGRLVTGSGRDEISSPVGIVQGSSQAAEQGADNYLWVLGLISLSLALLNLLPLLPLDGGHIAFSLIEGLRGKAVAREVYERVSVIGIAVVLLLFFIGLSNDIGRLGS
;
A
#
# COMPACT_ATOMS: atom_id res chain seq x y z
N VAL A 1 22.68 -1.20 -21.46
CA VAL A 1 21.25 -0.81 -21.32
C VAL A 1 20.47 -1.83 -20.49
N ALA A 2 20.45 -3.12 -20.84
CA ALA A 2 19.70 -4.16 -20.07
C ALA A 2 20.12 -4.32 -18.59
N VAL A 3 21.40 -4.13 -18.25
CA VAL A 3 21.90 -4.25 -16.87
C VAL A 3 21.48 -3.06 -15.97
N ILE A 4 21.28 -1.87 -16.55
CA ILE A 4 20.92 -0.65 -15.80
C ILE A 4 19.43 -0.67 -15.40
N PHE A 5 18.60 -1.45 -16.12
CA PHE A 5 17.19 -1.65 -15.79
C PHE A 5 16.94 -2.75 -14.74
N ALA A 6 17.97 -3.53 -14.37
CA ALA A 6 17.78 -4.69 -13.51
C ALA A 6 17.25 -4.31 -12.12
N GLY A 7 17.71 -3.18 -11.55
CA GLY A 7 17.26 -2.70 -10.24
C GLY A 7 15.79 -2.28 -10.22
N PRO A 8 15.40 -1.19 -10.93
CA PRO A 8 14.02 -0.71 -10.92
C PRO A 8 13.05 -1.72 -11.54
N GLY A 9 13.50 -2.44 -12.58
CA GLY A 9 12.71 -3.47 -13.25
C GLY A 9 12.37 -4.65 -12.33
N ALA A 10 13.33 -5.15 -11.53
CA ALA A 10 13.06 -6.22 -10.59
C ALA A 10 12.05 -5.80 -9.51
N ASN A 11 12.18 -4.58 -8.99
CA ASN A 11 11.24 -4.04 -8.01
C ASN A 11 9.84 -3.85 -8.61
N LEU A 12 9.73 -3.33 -9.84
CA LEU A 12 8.45 -3.19 -10.52
C LEU A 12 7.78 -4.56 -10.76
N LEU A 13 8.56 -5.56 -11.20
CA LEU A 13 8.07 -6.92 -11.40
C LEU A 13 7.62 -7.56 -10.08
N LEU A 14 8.38 -7.37 -8.99
CA LEU A 14 8.00 -7.84 -7.67
C LEU A 14 6.69 -7.20 -7.20
N ALA A 15 6.53 -5.89 -7.35
CA ALA A 15 5.28 -5.20 -7.00
C ALA A 15 4.08 -5.75 -7.77
N ILE A 16 4.20 -5.89 -9.10
CA ILE A 16 3.14 -6.46 -9.96
C ILE A 16 2.80 -7.89 -9.53
N ALA A 17 3.81 -8.71 -9.24
CA ALA A 17 3.61 -10.10 -8.79
C ALA A 17 2.93 -10.18 -7.42
N LEU A 18 3.32 -9.33 -6.47
CA LEU A 18 2.70 -9.26 -5.14
C LEU A 18 1.23 -8.83 -5.23
N PHE A 19 0.93 -7.77 -5.98
CA PHE A 19 -0.45 -7.32 -6.18
C PHE A 19 -1.29 -8.36 -6.94
N ALA A 20 -0.76 -8.99 -7.99
CA ALA A 20 -1.46 -10.04 -8.72
C ALA A 20 -1.75 -11.24 -7.81
N GLY A 21 -0.78 -11.66 -7.00
CA GLY A 21 -0.94 -12.72 -6.01
C GLY A 21 -2.02 -12.40 -4.98
N LEU A 22 -2.08 -11.14 -4.51
CA LEU A 22 -3.12 -10.69 -3.59
C LEU A 22 -4.51 -10.68 -4.23
N PHE A 23 -4.65 -10.19 -5.47
CA PHE A 23 -5.94 -10.23 -6.18
C PHE A 23 -6.40 -11.65 -6.47
N LEU A 24 -5.47 -12.54 -6.84
CA LEU A 24 -5.77 -13.96 -7.03
C LEU A 24 -6.13 -14.64 -5.70
N ALA A 25 -5.48 -14.30 -4.59
CA ALA A 25 -5.82 -14.84 -3.28
C ALA A 25 -7.16 -14.32 -2.75
N ALA A 26 -7.53 -13.10 -3.15
CA ALA A 26 -8.79 -12.46 -2.79
C ALA A 26 -9.95 -12.80 -3.76
N SER A 27 -9.71 -13.58 -4.81
CA SER A 27 -10.73 -13.97 -5.80
C SER A 27 -11.75 -14.95 -5.23
N GLY A 28 -12.99 -14.88 -5.72
CA GLY A 28 -14.03 -15.85 -5.39
C GLY A 28 -14.52 -15.76 -3.94
N GLY A 29 -14.46 -14.56 -3.36
CA GLY A 29 -14.83 -14.30 -1.97
C GLY A 29 -15.86 -13.19 -1.83
N PHE A 30 -16.18 -12.89 -0.58
CA PHE A 30 -17.09 -11.82 -0.22
C PHE A 30 -16.41 -10.89 0.77
N ARG A 31 -16.61 -9.58 0.61
CA ARG A 31 -16.07 -8.57 1.52
C ARG A 31 -17.14 -7.58 1.94
N LEU A 32 -16.93 -7.01 3.12
CA LEU A 32 -17.78 -5.94 3.66
C LEU A 32 -17.06 -4.58 3.66
N GLY A 33 -15.74 -4.52 3.49
CA GLY A 33 -15.00 -3.26 3.37
C GLY A 33 -14.56 -2.63 4.69
N PHE A 34 -14.12 -3.45 5.64
CA PHE A 34 -13.53 -3.00 6.90
C PHE A 34 -12.24 -3.76 7.22
N VAL A 35 -11.43 -3.21 8.12
CA VAL A 35 -10.18 -3.79 8.61
C VAL A 35 -10.35 -4.19 10.07
N LEU A 36 -9.97 -5.42 10.39
CA LEU A 36 -9.90 -5.90 11.76
C LEU A 36 -8.53 -5.59 12.35
N GLY A 37 -8.51 -5.28 13.65
CA GLY A 37 -7.27 -5.26 14.41
C GLY A 37 -6.69 -6.65 14.53
N ALA A 38 -5.44 -6.74 14.92
CA ALA A 38 -4.77 -8.00 15.14
C ALA A 38 -3.93 -7.96 16.41
N THR A 39 -3.71 -9.13 17.01
CA THR A 39 -2.86 -9.26 18.19
C THR A 39 -1.39 -9.13 17.80
N LYS A 40 -0.50 -8.97 18.78
CA LYS A 40 0.96 -8.99 18.54
C LYS A 40 1.47 -10.31 17.91
N GLY A 41 0.67 -11.37 17.96
CA GLY A 41 0.95 -12.66 17.32
C GLY A 41 0.42 -12.76 15.87
N GLY A 42 -0.20 -11.71 15.33
CA GLY A 42 -0.78 -11.70 13.99
C GLY A 42 -2.17 -12.34 13.90
N GLU A 43 -2.79 -12.69 15.03
CA GLU A 43 -4.14 -13.25 15.04
C GLU A 43 -5.17 -12.12 14.89
N ALA A 44 -6.10 -12.27 13.94
CA ALA A 44 -7.18 -11.32 13.77
C ALA A 44 -8.03 -11.22 15.04
N THR A 45 -8.23 -10.00 15.53
CA THR A 45 -9.17 -9.65 16.59
C THR A 45 -10.55 -9.39 15.99
N SER A 46 -11.59 -9.34 16.82
CA SER A 46 -12.92 -8.92 16.37
C SER A 46 -13.17 -7.41 16.47
N ILE A 47 -12.12 -6.60 16.74
CA ILE A 47 -12.22 -5.14 16.83
C ILE A 47 -12.01 -4.53 15.45
N VAL A 48 -12.93 -3.66 15.04
CA VAL A 48 -12.84 -2.90 13.79
C VAL A 48 -11.87 -1.75 13.96
N GLN A 49 -10.83 -1.69 13.14
CA GLN A 49 -9.85 -0.61 13.10
C GLN A 49 -10.24 0.46 12.10
N GLU A 50 -10.74 0.05 10.94
CA GLU A 50 -11.08 0.97 9.85
C GLU A 50 -12.33 0.47 9.13
N VAL A 51 -13.18 1.41 8.73
CA VAL A 51 -14.32 1.16 7.84
C VAL A 51 -14.16 2.06 6.63
N ALA A 52 -13.98 1.48 5.45
CA ALA A 52 -13.79 2.27 4.24
C ALA A 52 -15.12 2.90 3.79
N ALA A 53 -15.06 4.13 3.28
CA ALA A 53 -16.22 4.84 2.76
C ALA A 53 -16.84 4.09 1.55
N GLU A 54 -18.14 4.28 1.34
CA GLU A 54 -18.89 3.68 0.21
C GLU A 54 -18.87 2.13 0.18
N THR A 55 -18.69 1.50 1.34
CA THR A 55 -18.70 0.03 1.48
C THR A 55 -20.00 -0.49 2.10
N PRO A 56 -20.29 -1.80 1.94
CA PRO A 56 -21.40 -2.43 2.65
C PRO A 56 -21.31 -2.24 4.18
N ALA A 57 -20.13 -2.36 4.78
CA ALA A 57 -19.92 -2.16 6.22
C ALA A 57 -20.29 -0.75 6.67
N ALA A 58 -19.86 0.28 5.92
CA ALA A 58 -20.23 1.66 6.20
C ALA A 58 -21.75 1.85 6.11
N SER A 59 -22.38 1.26 5.09
CA SER A 59 -23.83 1.33 4.88
C SER A 59 -24.63 0.60 5.98
N ALA A 60 -24.06 -0.45 6.58
CA ALA A 60 -24.64 -1.18 7.70
C ALA A 60 -24.60 -0.40 9.03
N GLY A 61 -23.82 0.69 9.08
CA GLY A 61 -23.59 1.47 10.28
C GLY A 61 -22.44 0.96 11.15
N LEU A 62 -21.54 0.15 10.60
CA LEU A 62 -20.32 -0.29 11.30
C LEU A 62 -19.37 0.90 11.50
N GLN A 63 -18.74 0.97 12.67
CA GLN A 63 -17.84 2.06 13.05
C GLN A 63 -16.49 1.55 13.54
N THR A 64 -15.44 2.36 13.40
CA THR A 64 -14.15 2.10 14.04
C THR A 64 -14.33 1.99 15.55
N GLY A 65 -13.73 0.96 16.15
CA GLY A 65 -13.84 0.64 17.57
C GLY A 65 -14.93 -0.37 17.91
N ASP A 66 -15.87 -0.65 16.99
CA ASP A 66 -16.86 -1.70 17.18
C ASP A 66 -16.18 -3.06 17.35
N ARG A 67 -16.69 -3.88 18.28
CA ARG A 67 -16.29 -5.28 18.39
C ARG A 67 -17.39 -6.16 17.83
N ILE A 68 -17.13 -6.86 16.74
CA ILE A 68 -18.06 -7.84 16.18
C ILE A 68 -18.13 -9.02 17.14
N VAL A 69 -19.34 -9.34 17.61
CA VAL A 69 -19.56 -10.42 18.57
C VAL A 69 -20.38 -11.55 17.95
N GLU A 70 -21.29 -11.25 17.04
CA GLU A 70 -22.10 -12.27 16.36
C GLU A 70 -22.32 -11.94 14.87
N ILE A 71 -22.50 -13.00 14.09
CA ILE A 71 -22.94 -12.97 12.69
C ILE A 71 -24.09 -13.97 12.57
N ASP A 72 -25.25 -13.52 12.10
CA ASP A 72 -26.49 -14.31 11.98
C ASP A 72 -26.87 -15.05 13.28
N GLY A 73 -26.68 -14.37 14.43
CA GLY A 73 -26.97 -14.90 15.76
C GLY A 73 -25.99 -15.96 16.27
N SER A 74 -24.90 -16.22 15.54
CA SER A 74 -23.81 -17.11 15.97
C SER A 74 -22.63 -16.28 16.45
N ALA A 75 -22.10 -16.59 17.64
CA ALA A 75 -20.92 -15.94 18.17
C ALA A 75 -19.70 -16.17 17.29
N VAL A 76 -18.89 -15.12 17.04
CA VAL A 76 -17.71 -15.20 16.18
C VAL A 76 -16.49 -14.56 16.82
N SER A 77 -15.33 -15.17 16.57
CA SER A 77 -14.01 -14.60 16.85
C SER A 77 -13.42 -13.91 15.62
N GLY A 78 -12.36 -13.12 15.81
CA GLY A 78 -11.74 -12.35 14.72
C GLY A 78 -11.30 -13.18 13.52
N GLY A 79 -10.78 -14.40 13.76
CA GLY A 79 -10.39 -15.32 12.69
C GLY A 79 -11.58 -15.93 11.94
N GLU A 80 -12.75 -16.03 12.58
CA GLU A 80 -13.95 -16.65 12.01
C GLU A 80 -14.77 -15.66 11.18
N ILE A 81 -14.66 -14.35 11.44
CA ILE A 81 -15.43 -13.31 10.75
C ILE A 81 -15.26 -13.39 9.22
N ARG A 82 -14.02 -13.52 8.73
CA ARG A 82 -13.76 -13.60 7.28
C ARG A 82 -14.40 -14.84 6.66
N ALA A 83 -14.28 -15.99 7.33
CA ALA A 83 -14.87 -17.24 6.88
C ALA A 83 -16.41 -17.17 6.88
N ALA A 84 -17.02 -16.57 7.91
CA ALA A 84 -18.45 -16.37 8.01
C ALA A 84 -18.99 -15.46 6.90
N ILE A 85 -18.28 -14.36 6.57
CA ILE A 85 -18.63 -13.49 5.44
C ILE A 85 -18.53 -14.27 4.11
N GLY A 86 -17.46 -15.03 3.89
CA GLY A 86 -17.31 -15.86 2.70
C GLY A 86 -18.43 -16.90 2.55
N ALA A 87 -18.80 -17.58 3.63
CA ALA A 87 -19.86 -18.59 3.67
C ALA A 87 -21.28 -18.04 3.47
N SER A 88 -21.45 -16.71 3.52
CA SER A 88 -22.74 -16.08 3.21
C SER A 88 -23.16 -16.29 1.76
N GLU A 89 -22.21 -16.50 0.85
CA GLU A 89 -22.43 -16.56 -0.60
C GLU A 89 -23.22 -15.34 -1.12
N GLY A 90 -22.93 -14.16 -0.55
CA GLY A 90 -23.56 -12.91 -0.91
C GLY A 90 -24.98 -12.74 -0.37
N ARG A 91 -25.45 -13.62 0.53
CA ARG A 91 -26.70 -13.41 1.27
C ARG A 91 -26.53 -12.28 2.31
N PRO A 92 -27.59 -11.50 2.61
CA PRO A 92 -27.53 -10.52 3.68
C PRO A 92 -27.18 -11.17 5.01
N LEU A 93 -26.22 -10.56 5.72
CA LEU A 93 -25.76 -10.97 7.04
C LEU A 93 -26.28 -9.99 8.09
N GLN A 94 -26.75 -10.52 9.21
CA GLN A 94 -27.06 -9.75 10.41
C GLN A 94 -25.81 -9.68 11.28
N LEU A 95 -25.27 -8.48 11.48
CA LEU A 95 -24.11 -8.26 12.36
C LEU A 95 -24.58 -7.76 13.72
N THR A 96 -23.99 -8.31 14.78
CA THR A 96 -24.14 -7.80 16.15
C THR A 96 -22.78 -7.34 16.64
N VAL A 97 -22.71 -6.09 17.10
CA VAL A 97 -21.48 -5.48 17.59
C VAL A 97 -21.62 -5.00 19.03
N LEU A 98 -20.51 -4.97 19.75
CA LEU A 98 -20.40 -4.27 21.02
C LEU A 98 -19.81 -2.88 20.76
N ARG A 99 -20.60 -1.84 21.00
CA ARG A 99 -20.23 -0.43 20.86
C ARG A 99 -20.37 0.26 22.21
N GLU A 100 -19.28 0.83 22.71
CA GLU A 100 -19.25 1.50 24.03
C GLU A 100 -19.77 0.64 25.20
N GLY A 101 -19.73 -0.69 25.07
CA GLY A 101 -20.22 -1.64 26.07
C GLY A 101 -21.69 -2.05 25.89
N GLU A 102 -22.40 -1.48 24.93
CA GLU A 102 -23.76 -1.88 24.56
C GLU A 102 -23.77 -2.77 23.32
N THR A 103 -24.66 -3.76 23.31
CA THR A 103 -24.87 -4.62 22.15
C THR A 103 -25.79 -3.92 21.15
N VAL A 104 -25.29 -3.69 19.95
CA VAL A 104 -25.99 -3.03 18.85
C VAL A 104 -26.13 -4.02 17.69
N GLU A 105 -27.38 -4.31 17.31
CA GLU A 105 -27.66 -5.00 16.05
C GLU A 105 -27.63 -4.00 14.90
N LEU A 106 -26.79 -4.27 13.91
CA LEU A 106 -26.65 -3.41 12.73
C LEU A 106 -27.74 -3.70 11.69
N THR A 107 -27.82 -2.89 10.64
CA THR A 107 -28.74 -3.20 9.53
C THR A 107 -28.21 -4.41 8.75
N PRO A 108 -29.06 -5.39 8.35
CA PRO A 108 -28.63 -6.49 7.52
C PRO A 108 -27.87 -6.02 6.28
N VAL A 109 -26.66 -6.57 6.10
CA VAL A 109 -25.71 -6.09 5.09
C VAL A 109 -25.41 -7.18 4.09
N ARG A 110 -25.50 -6.83 2.80
CA ARG A 110 -25.12 -7.74 1.72
C ARG A 110 -23.62 -7.58 1.43
N PRO A 111 -22.81 -8.64 1.55
CA PRO A 111 -21.40 -8.58 1.14
C PRO A 111 -21.26 -8.30 -0.36
N GLU A 112 -20.22 -7.56 -0.70
CA GLU A 112 -19.83 -7.33 -2.09
C GLU A 112 -19.02 -8.55 -2.57
N ASP A 113 -19.36 -9.06 -3.74
CA ASP A 113 -18.60 -10.09 -4.44
C ASP A 113 -17.25 -9.49 -4.85
N THR A 114 -16.15 -10.12 -4.44
CA THR A 114 -14.81 -9.65 -4.82
C THR A 114 -14.49 -9.91 -6.29
N GLY A 115 -15.34 -10.68 -6.98
CA GLY A 115 -15.16 -11.12 -8.34
C GLY A 115 -14.26 -12.34 -8.43
N ASP A 116 -14.37 -13.05 -9.55
CA ASP A 116 -13.50 -14.18 -9.87
C ASP A 116 -12.29 -13.64 -10.65
N TYR A 117 -11.23 -13.25 -9.93
CA TYR A 117 -9.96 -12.95 -10.58
C TYR A 117 -9.27 -14.25 -10.99
N GLY A 118 -9.45 -14.65 -12.25
CA GLY A 118 -8.52 -15.58 -12.87
C GLY A 118 -7.10 -15.01 -12.88
N VAL A 119 -6.12 -15.86 -13.21
CA VAL A 119 -4.70 -15.45 -13.26
C VAL A 119 -4.48 -14.27 -14.22
N VAL A 120 -5.26 -14.17 -15.29
CA VAL A 120 -5.13 -13.08 -16.28
C VAL A 120 -5.75 -11.79 -15.73
N GLU A 121 -6.92 -11.90 -15.12
CA GLU A 121 -7.65 -10.79 -14.51
C GLU A 121 -6.88 -10.18 -13.34
N SER A 122 -6.26 -11.02 -12.50
CA SER A 122 -5.45 -10.54 -11.36
C SER A 122 -4.19 -9.79 -11.81
N ILE A 123 -3.55 -10.22 -12.90
CA ILE A 123 -2.46 -9.48 -13.53
C ILE A 123 -2.98 -8.17 -14.14
N GLY A 124 -4.15 -8.19 -14.78
CA GLY A 124 -4.78 -6.99 -15.31
C GLY A 124 -5.05 -5.95 -14.22
N GLU A 125 -5.60 -6.37 -13.10
CA GLU A 125 -5.90 -5.49 -11.97
C GLU A 125 -4.62 -5.03 -11.25
N SER A 126 -3.60 -5.90 -11.12
CA SER A 126 -2.31 -5.50 -10.56
C SER A 126 -1.62 -4.43 -11.39
N LEU A 127 -1.70 -4.51 -12.73
CA LEU A 127 -1.21 -3.46 -13.64
C LEU A 127 -2.02 -2.16 -13.48
N ARG A 128 -3.35 -2.26 -13.32
CA ARG A 128 -4.21 -1.09 -13.09
C ARG A 128 -3.87 -0.37 -11.79
N VAL A 129 -3.73 -1.11 -10.69
CA VAL A 129 -3.30 -0.57 -9.39
C VAL A 129 -1.89 -0.01 -9.47
N THR A 130 -0.96 -0.72 -10.12
CA THR A 130 0.40 -0.22 -10.33
C THR A 130 0.39 1.13 -11.05
N ALA A 131 -0.44 1.29 -12.09
CA ALA A 131 -0.58 2.55 -12.81
C ALA A 131 -1.20 3.66 -11.95
N LEU A 132 -2.24 3.35 -11.16
CA LEU A 132 -2.87 4.30 -10.24
C LEU A 132 -1.88 4.79 -9.18
N VAL A 133 -1.21 3.86 -8.51
CA VAL A 133 -0.22 4.18 -7.47
C VAL A 133 0.96 4.93 -8.06
N THR A 134 1.42 4.57 -9.26
CA THR A 134 2.47 5.31 -9.98
C THR A 134 2.06 6.76 -10.24
N LYS A 135 0.81 6.98 -10.65
CA LYS A 135 0.26 8.33 -10.87
C LYS A 135 0.23 9.14 -9.57
N GLU A 136 -0.22 8.54 -8.47
CA GLU A 136 -0.26 9.20 -7.16
C GLU A 136 1.14 9.54 -6.65
N ILE A 137 2.10 8.60 -6.74
CA ILE A 137 3.50 8.85 -6.38
C ILE A 137 4.08 9.99 -7.24
N GLY A 138 3.83 9.99 -8.55
CA GLY A 138 4.24 11.07 -9.43
C GLY A 138 3.62 12.42 -9.06
N ALA A 139 2.35 12.44 -8.66
CA ALA A 139 1.68 13.64 -8.18
C ALA A 139 2.29 14.14 -6.85
N THR A 140 2.60 13.25 -5.91
CA THR A 140 3.32 13.60 -4.67
C THR A 140 4.70 14.18 -4.96
N VAL A 141 5.48 13.57 -5.87
CA VAL A 141 6.77 14.13 -6.31
C VAL A 141 6.59 15.53 -6.91
N GLY A 142 5.54 15.74 -7.71
CA GLY A 142 5.18 17.07 -8.21
C GLY A 142 4.91 18.08 -7.09
N ARG A 143 4.10 17.69 -6.10
CA ARG A 143 3.81 18.53 -4.92
C ARG A 143 5.04 18.82 -4.06
N LEU A 144 6.02 17.92 -4.05
CA LEU A 144 7.30 18.14 -3.38
C LEU A 144 8.12 19.25 -4.03
N VAL A 145 8.14 19.29 -5.36
CA VAL A 145 8.81 20.35 -6.12
C VAL A 145 8.15 21.71 -5.89
N THR A 146 6.82 21.75 -5.75
CA THR A 146 6.08 22.99 -5.43
C THR A 146 6.09 23.36 -3.94
N GLY A 147 6.68 22.52 -3.08
CA GLY A 147 6.82 22.76 -1.64
C GLY A 147 5.62 22.40 -0.77
N SER A 148 4.49 21.99 -1.36
CA SER A 148 3.24 21.67 -0.65
C SER A 148 3.15 20.21 -0.17
N GLY A 149 4.01 19.31 -0.67
CA GLY A 149 3.96 17.88 -0.32
C GLY A 149 4.96 17.45 0.76
N ARG A 150 5.63 18.39 1.45
CA ARG A 150 6.77 18.05 2.34
C ARG A 150 6.39 17.07 3.44
N ASP A 151 5.20 17.21 4.01
CA ASP A 151 4.72 16.40 5.13
C ASP A 151 4.36 14.96 4.72
N GLU A 152 4.24 14.71 3.41
CA GLU A 152 3.95 13.38 2.84
C GLU A 152 5.20 12.49 2.73
N ILE A 153 6.41 13.03 2.97
CA ILE A 153 7.65 12.23 2.92
C ILE A 153 7.75 11.38 4.18
N SER A 154 7.80 10.07 4.00
CA SER A 154 8.19 9.11 5.04
C SER A 154 9.69 8.82 4.99
N SER A 155 10.32 8.68 6.14
CA SER A 155 11.71 8.20 6.25
C SER A 155 11.75 6.67 6.39
N PRO A 156 12.95 6.04 6.46
CA PRO A 156 13.06 4.63 6.80
C PRO A 156 12.36 4.25 8.11
N VAL A 157 12.25 5.18 9.07
CA VAL A 157 11.53 4.95 10.33
C VAL A 157 10.03 4.76 10.05
N GLY A 158 9.41 5.68 9.30
CA GLY A 158 8.02 5.56 8.88
C GLY A 158 7.75 4.30 8.05
N ILE A 159 8.68 3.90 7.17
CA ILE A 159 8.57 2.66 6.40
C ILE A 159 8.60 1.43 7.32
N VAL A 160 9.53 1.38 8.27
CA VAL A 160 9.63 0.26 9.24
C VAL A 160 8.38 0.20 10.11
N GLN A 161 7.89 1.34 10.60
CA GLN A 161 6.70 1.40 11.44
C GLN A 161 5.44 0.99 10.68
N GLY A 162 5.22 1.53 9.47
CA GLY A 162 4.09 1.14 8.62
C GLY A 162 4.15 -0.33 8.22
N SER A 163 5.34 -0.87 7.95
CA SER A 163 5.54 -2.30 7.65
C SER A 163 5.27 -3.17 8.87
N SER A 164 5.71 -2.74 10.06
CA SER A 164 5.45 -3.44 11.33
C SER A 164 3.96 -3.49 11.63
N GLN A 165 3.27 -2.35 11.48
CA GLN A 165 1.83 -2.26 11.69
C GLN A 165 1.06 -3.14 10.69
N ALA A 166 1.48 -3.17 9.42
CA ALA A 166 0.88 -4.04 8.42
C ALA A 166 1.12 -5.53 8.71
N ALA A 167 2.33 -5.88 9.20
CA ALA A 167 2.65 -7.24 9.62
C ALA A 167 1.78 -7.70 10.81
N GLU A 168 1.51 -6.81 11.76
CA GLU A 168 0.60 -7.09 12.85
C GLU A 168 -0.81 -7.38 12.32
N GLN A 169 -1.30 -6.63 11.33
CA GLN A 169 -2.64 -6.79 10.73
C GLN A 169 -2.79 -8.00 9.78
N GLY A 170 -1.77 -8.85 9.64
CA GLY A 170 -1.84 -10.09 8.87
C GLY A 170 -1.07 -10.08 7.55
N ALA A 171 -0.93 -11.26 6.96
CA ALA A 171 -0.08 -11.48 5.78
C ALA A 171 -0.52 -10.66 4.56
N ASP A 172 -1.83 -10.55 4.30
CA ASP A 172 -2.38 -9.82 3.14
C ASP A 172 -1.92 -8.34 3.16
N ASN A 173 -2.06 -7.69 4.32
CA ASN A 173 -1.69 -6.28 4.52
C ASN A 173 -0.17 -6.09 4.43
N TYR A 174 0.60 -7.01 5.01
CA TYR A 174 2.05 -6.99 4.89
C TYR A 174 2.52 -7.09 3.43
N LEU A 175 1.96 -8.03 2.66
CA LEU A 175 2.29 -8.19 1.24
C LEU A 175 1.86 -6.97 0.41
N TRP A 176 0.74 -6.33 0.76
CA TRP A 176 0.30 -5.10 0.12
C TRP A 176 1.29 -3.95 0.34
N VAL A 177 1.70 -3.72 1.59
CA VAL A 177 2.71 -2.71 1.94
C VAL A 177 4.05 -3.03 1.30
N LEU A 178 4.47 -4.30 1.28
CA LEU A 178 5.68 -4.73 0.60
C LEU A 178 5.63 -4.42 -0.91
N GLY A 179 4.48 -4.63 -1.54
CA GLY A 179 4.22 -4.26 -2.93
C GLY A 179 4.33 -2.74 -3.16
N LEU A 180 3.74 -1.93 -2.28
CA LEU A 180 3.84 -0.47 -2.32
C LEU A 180 5.28 0.02 -2.15
N ILE A 181 6.04 -0.55 -1.22
CA ILE A 181 7.46 -0.22 -1.01
C ILE A 181 8.27 -0.59 -2.24
N SER A 182 8.06 -1.79 -2.79
CA SER A 182 8.76 -2.25 -3.98
C SER A 182 8.48 -1.33 -5.19
N LEU A 183 7.22 -0.98 -5.43
CA LEU A 183 6.85 -0.03 -6.49
C LEU A 183 7.46 1.36 -6.25
N SER A 184 7.42 1.85 -5.01
CA SER A 184 8.01 3.14 -4.65
C SER A 184 9.51 3.18 -4.90
N LEU A 185 10.25 2.12 -4.53
CA LEU A 185 11.68 2.00 -4.83
C LEU A 185 11.96 1.91 -6.32
N ALA A 186 11.12 1.21 -7.09
CA ALA A 186 11.24 1.17 -8.54
C ALA A 186 11.11 2.56 -9.16
N LEU A 187 10.08 3.32 -8.76
CA LEU A 187 9.82 4.65 -9.30
C LEU A 187 10.85 5.69 -8.85
N LEU A 188 11.25 5.68 -7.58
CA LEU A 188 12.31 6.55 -7.08
C LEU A 188 13.61 6.29 -7.82
N ASN A 189 13.99 5.01 -8.03
CA ASN A 189 15.20 4.67 -8.78
C ASN A 189 15.10 5.00 -10.28
N LEU A 190 13.91 5.26 -10.82
CA LEU A 190 13.71 5.74 -12.20
C LEU A 190 13.82 7.26 -12.34
N LEU A 191 13.88 8.02 -11.23
CA LEU A 191 14.06 9.47 -11.30
C LEU A 191 15.38 9.83 -12.00
N PRO A 192 15.41 10.88 -12.84
CA PRO A 192 16.59 11.27 -13.61
C PRO A 192 17.60 12.02 -12.73
N LEU A 193 18.08 11.37 -11.67
CA LEU A 193 18.91 11.96 -10.64
C LEU A 193 20.00 10.96 -10.23
N LEU A 194 21.27 11.35 -10.34
CA LEU A 194 22.39 10.52 -9.86
C LEU A 194 22.45 10.56 -8.33
N PRO A 195 22.82 9.47 -7.63
CA PRO A 195 23.39 8.23 -8.15
C PRO A 195 22.33 7.16 -8.46
N LEU A 196 21.04 7.53 -8.55
CA LEU A 196 19.98 6.58 -8.87
C LEU A 196 20.10 6.09 -10.31
N ASP A 197 19.57 4.89 -10.57
CA ASP A 197 19.65 4.22 -11.87
C ASP A 197 19.07 5.07 -13.01
N GLY A 198 17.99 5.82 -12.76
CA GLY A 198 17.35 6.74 -13.69
C GLY A 198 18.27 7.89 -14.13
N GLY A 199 19.18 8.33 -13.25
CA GLY A 199 20.25 9.27 -13.61
C GLY A 199 21.19 8.66 -14.65
N HIS A 200 21.62 7.41 -14.45
CA HIS A 200 22.46 6.71 -15.43
C HIS A 200 21.75 6.48 -16.77
N ILE A 201 20.45 6.17 -16.73
CA ILE A 201 19.60 6.05 -17.93
C ILE A 201 19.54 7.39 -18.67
N ALA A 202 19.28 8.49 -17.96
CA ALA A 202 19.22 9.83 -18.54
C ALA A 202 20.56 10.23 -19.18
N PHE A 203 21.69 9.99 -18.52
CA PHE A 203 23.01 10.26 -19.09
C PHE A 203 23.30 9.39 -20.32
N SER A 204 22.96 8.10 -20.28
CA SER A 204 23.14 7.20 -21.43
C SER A 204 22.32 7.66 -22.65
N LEU A 205 21.09 8.14 -22.42
CA LEU A 205 20.25 8.74 -23.47
C LEU A 205 20.89 10.00 -24.05
N ILE A 206 21.39 10.89 -23.19
CA ILE A 206 22.07 12.13 -23.62
C ILE A 206 23.34 11.81 -24.44
N GLU A 207 24.15 10.86 -23.99
CA GLU A 207 25.36 10.43 -24.70
C GLU A 207 25.04 9.78 -26.04
N GLY A 208 24.00 8.94 -26.09
CA GLY A 208 23.52 8.32 -27.31
C GLY A 208 23.06 9.36 -28.35
N LEU A 209 22.34 10.40 -27.91
CA LEU A 209 21.91 11.51 -28.77
C LEU A 209 23.08 12.41 -29.21
N ARG A 210 24.06 12.64 -28.34
CA ARG A 210 25.23 13.49 -28.63
C ARG A 210 26.33 12.78 -29.43
N GLY A 211 26.34 11.45 -29.45
CA GLY A 211 27.41 10.63 -30.02
C GLY A 211 28.76 10.81 -29.33
N LYS A 212 28.80 11.46 -28.15
CA LYS A 212 30.01 11.73 -27.38
C LYS A 212 29.74 11.54 -25.90
N ALA A 213 30.72 10.97 -25.20
CA ALA A 213 30.66 10.78 -23.75
C ALA A 213 30.55 12.13 -23.02
N VAL A 214 29.79 12.15 -21.93
CA VAL A 214 29.74 13.30 -21.02
C VAL A 214 31.02 13.34 -20.21
N ALA A 215 31.58 14.55 -20.04
CA ALA A 215 32.79 14.75 -19.28
C ALA A 215 32.61 14.27 -17.82
N ARG A 216 33.64 13.62 -17.28
CA ARG A 216 33.62 13.04 -15.93
C ARG A 216 33.29 14.08 -14.86
N GLU A 217 33.76 15.31 -15.03
CA GLU A 217 33.53 16.43 -14.12
C GLU A 217 32.04 16.80 -14.05
N VAL A 218 31.30 16.68 -15.16
CA VAL A 218 29.86 16.94 -15.19
C VAL A 218 29.13 15.83 -14.44
N TYR A 219 29.52 14.58 -14.68
CA TYR A 219 28.95 13.42 -14.00
C TYR A 219 29.16 13.51 -12.47
N GLU A 220 30.37 13.86 -12.03
CA GLU A 220 30.71 14.03 -10.61
C GLU A 220 29.90 15.17 -9.97
N ARG A 221 29.79 16.32 -10.63
CA ARG A 221 29.00 17.46 -10.11
C ARG A 221 27.52 17.11 -9.99
N VAL A 222 26.93 16.49 -11.01
CA VAL A 222 25.51 16.09 -10.98
C VAL A 222 25.27 15.01 -9.93
N SER A 223 26.21 14.06 -9.77
CA SER A 223 26.14 13.05 -8.71
C SER A 223 26.14 13.67 -7.32
N VAL A 224 27.03 14.62 -7.06
CA VAL A 224 27.09 15.31 -5.75
C VAL A 224 25.79 16.07 -5.47
N ILE A 225 25.25 16.78 -6.46
CA ILE A 225 23.97 17.49 -6.33
C ILE A 225 22.85 16.50 -6.02
N GLY A 226 22.77 15.39 -6.74
CA GLY A 226 21.71 14.43 -6.50
C GLY A 226 21.86 13.68 -5.17
N ILE A 227 23.07 13.34 -4.73
CA ILE A 227 23.31 12.85 -3.36
C ILE A 227 22.82 13.88 -2.33
N ALA A 228 23.15 15.16 -2.51
CA ALA A 228 22.71 16.22 -1.60
C ALA A 228 21.17 16.33 -1.56
N VAL A 229 20.49 16.19 -2.71
CA VAL A 229 19.02 16.17 -2.79
C VAL A 229 18.44 14.96 -2.06
N VAL A 230 18.99 13.75 -2.27
CA VAL A 230 18.53 12.54 -1.57
C VAL A 230 18.72 12.66 -0.06
N LEU A 231 19.87 13.17 0.38
CA LEU A 231 20.13 13.44 1.80
C LEU A 231 19.15 14.48 2.35
N LEU A 232 18.87 15.55 1.61
CA LEU A 232 17.89 16.55 2.01
C LEU A 232 16.50 15.94 2.19
N LEU A 233 16.04 15.13 1.23
CA LEU A 233 14.74 14.44 1.33
C LEU A 233 14.70 13.46 2.51
N PHE A 234 15.80 12.75 2.77
CA PHE A 234 15.93 11.88 3.93
C PHE A 234 15.77 12.66 5.25
N PHE A 235 16.44 13.81 5.39
CA PHE A 235 16.30 14.65 6.58
C PHE A 235 14.91 15.26 6.74
N ILE A 236 14.26 15.66 5.64
CA ILE A 236 12.86 16.12 5.66
C ILE A 236 11.95 15.00 6.17
N GLY A 237 12.05 13.79 5.60
CA GLY A 237 11.26 12.65 6.05
C GLY A 237 11.51 12.32 7.52
N LEU A 238 12.77 12.35 7.98
CA LEU A 238 13.10 12.09 9.38
C LEU A 238 12.49 13.14 10.30
N SER A 239 12.53 14.41 9.90
CA SER A 239 11.90 15.51 10.65
C SER A 239 10.38 15.33 10.75
N ASN A 240 9.72 14.89 9.67
CA ASN A 240 8.29 14.62 9.68
C ASN A 240 7.93 13.46 10.62
N ASP A 241 8.71 12.38 10.58
CA ASP A 241 8.47 11.20 11.42
C ASP A 241 8.70 11.51 12.90
N ILE A 242 9.72 12.30 13.25
CA ILE A 242 9.91 12.79 14.63
C ILE A 242 8.74 13.68 15.06
N GLY A 243 8.27 14.57 14.18
CA GLY A 243 7.10 15.42 14.45
C GLY A 243 5.85 14.62 14.78
N ARG A 244 5.61 13.53 14.03
CA ARG A 244 4.49 12.59 14.26
C ARG A 244 4.59 11.81 15.58
N LEU A 245 5.79 11.59 16.11
CA LEU A 245 6.00 10.92 17.40
C LEU A 245 5.81 11.87 18.61
N GLY A 246 5.94 13.18 18.39
CA GLY A 246 5.78 14.21 19.43
C GLY A 246 4.35 14.76 19.57
N SER A 247 3.44 14.39 18.67
CA SER A 247 2.02 14.75 18.64
C SER A 247 1.14 13.61 19.11
#